data_AF-A0A959T5E4-F1
#
_entry.id   AF-A0A959T5E4-F1
#
_cell.length_a   1.000
_cell.length_b   1.000
_cell.length_c   1.000
_cell.angle_alpha   90.00
_cell.angle_beta   90.00
_cell.angle_gamma   90.00
#
_symmetry.space_group_name_H-M   'P 1'
#
loop_
_entity.id
_entity.type
_entity.pdbx_description
1 polymer ?
#
loop_
_entity_poly.entity_id
_entity_poly.type
_entity_poly.pdbx_seq_one_letter_code
_entity_poly.pdbx_strand_id
1 'polypeptide(L)'
;QAAWFIRLGGCDVGCTWCDVKESWDAAAHPVRSVDDLVAEALEQPARIAVITGGEPAMHELGPLTHALRAAGFRTHIETSGAHPLSGEWHWICFSP
;
A
#
# COMPACT_ATOMS: atom_id res chain seq x y z
N GLN A 1 -8.77 -10.57 -12.68
CA GLN A 1 -7.38 -10.20 -13.04
C GLN A 1 -6.52 -10.38 -11.80
N ALA A 2 -5.24 -10.73 -11.94
CA ALA A 2 -4.32 -10.82 -10.81
C ALA A 2 -3.89 -9.42 -10.33
N ALA A 3 -3.52 -9.32 -9.05
CA ALA A 3 -2.98 -8.12 -8.42
C ALA A 3 -1.68 -8.42 -7.70
N TRP A 4 -0.78 -7.45 -7.65
CA TRP A 4 0.43 -7.47 -6.85
C TRP A 4 0.21 -6.63 -5.59
N PHE A 5 0.60 -7.14 -4.43
CA PHE A 5 0.31 -6.53 -3.13
C PHE A 5 1.58 -5.90 -2.55
N ILE A 6 1.46 -4.65 -2.13
CA ILE A 6 2.45 -3.92 -1.32
C ILE A 6 1.85 -3.76 0.07
N ARG A 7 2.35 -4.52 1.04
CA ARG A 7 1.96 -4.39 2.44
C ARG A 7 2.97 -3.49 3.16
N LEU A 8 2.55 -2.30 3.57
CA LEU A 8 3.41 -1.38 4.33
C LEU A 8 3.45 -1.78 5.82
N GLY A 9 4.50 -1.35 6.51
CA GLY A 9 4.57 -1.44 7.97
C GLY A 9 4.02 -0.18 8.63
N GLY A 10 3.48 -0.29 9.84
CA GLY A 10 2.87 0.78 10.59
C GLY A 10 1.35 0.70 10.64
N CYS A 11 0.78 0.69 11.84
CA CYS A 11 -0.65 0.89 12.10
C CYS A 11 -0.86 1.47 13.49
N ASP A 12 -1.53 2.62 13.59
CA ASP A 12 -1.89 3.25 14.85
C ASP A 12 -3.39 3.16 15.21
N VAL A 13 -4.19 2.50 14.37
CA VAL A 13 -5.65 2.38 14.54
C VAL A 13 -6.04 1.52 15.75
N GLY A 14 -5.25 0.48 16.06
CA GLY A 14 -5.42 -0.31 17.28
C GLY A 14 -6.61 -1.28 17.29
N CYS A 15 -7.05 -1.78 16.13
CA CYS A 15 -8.17 -2.73 16.03
C CYS A 15 -7.93 -4.01 16.85
N THR A 16 -8.81 -4.29 17.82
CA THR A 16 -8.70 -5.46 18.70
C THR A 16 -8.66 -6.79 17.92
N TRP A 17 -9.41 -6.85 16.82
CA TRP A 17 -9.61 -8.04 16.00
C TRP A 17 -8.71 -8.07 14.75
N CYS A 18 -7.67 -7.23 14.69
CA CYS A 18 -6.72 -7.26 13.57
C CYS A 18 -6.05 -8.65 13.52
N ASP A 19 -6.07 -9.25 12.33
CA ASP A 19 -5.47 -10.54 11.99
C ASP A 19 -4.02 -10.42 11.53
N VAL A 20 -3.54 -9.20 11.25
CA VAL A 20 -2.15 -8.90 10.82
C VAL A 20 -1.46 -7.92 11.78
N LYS A 21 -1.46 -8.22 13.08
CA LYS A 21 -0.86 -7.36 14.13
C LYS A 21 0.66 -7.19 13.98
N GLU A 22 1.33 -8.13 13.33
CA GLU A 22 2.75 -8.04 12.98
C GLU A 22 3.09 -6.85 12.07
N SER A 23 2.09 -6.28 11.38
CA SER A 23 2.27 -5.07 10.55
C SER A 23 2.27 -3.77 11.34
N TRP A 24 1.96 -3.78 12.65
CA TRP A 24 1.73 -2.53 13.40
C TRP A 24 3.00 -1.75 13.71
N ASP A 25 4.09 -2.42 14.05
CA ASP A 25 5.37 -1.76 14.33
C ASP A 25 6.09 -1.43 13.02
N ALA A 26 6.07 -0.16 12.62
CA ALA A 26 6.75 0.30 11.41
C ALA A 26 8.27 0.02 11.44
N ALA A 27 8.90 0.04 12.62
CA ALA A 27 10.34 -0.18 12.77
C ALA A 27 10.74 -1.66 12.61
N ALA A 28 9.77 -2.58 12.68
CA ALA A 28 10.00 -4.00 12.46
C ALA A 28 10.10 -4.40 10.97
N HIS A 29 9.84 -3.46 10.05
CA HIS A 29 9.78 -3.72 8.60
C HIS A 29 10.89 -2.99 7.83
N PRO A 30 11.38 -3.55 6.71
CA PRO A 30 12.45 -2.94 5.94
C PRO A 30 12.00 -1.65 5.25
N VAL A 31 12.88 -0.66 5.22
CA VAL A 31 12.71 0.52 4.36
C VAL A 31 13.12 0.13 2.94
N ARG A 32 12.23 0.35 1.98
CA ARG A 32 12.44 0.06 0.55
C ARG A 32 12.27 1.34 -0.27
N SER A 33 13.03 1.46 -1.36
CA SER A 33 12.86 2.58 -2.28
C SER A 33 11.65 2.35 -3.19
N VAL A 34 11.04 3.43 -3.69
CA VAL A 34 9.93 3.34 -4.66
C VAL A 34 10.40 2.66 -5.95
N ASP A 35 11.61 2.95 -6.41
CA ASP A 35 12.17 2.38 -7.64
C ASP A 35 12.32 0.86 -7.53
N ASP A 36 12.79 0.34 -6.40
CA ASP A 36 12.90 -1.10 -6.18
C ASP A 36 11.52 -1.78 -6.20
N LEU A 37 10.52 -1.16 -5.53
CA LEU A 37 9.15 -1.69 -5.51
C LEU A 37 8.54 -1.74 -6.91
N VAL A 38 8.77 -0.71 -7.73
CA VAL A 38 8.28 -0.67 -9.12
C VAL A 38 9.01 -1.70 -9.99
N ALA A 39 10.32 -1.85 -9.82
CA ALA A 39 11.11 -2.86 -10.53
C ALA A 39 10.60 -4.28 -10.23
N GLU A 40 10.41 -4.62 -8.95
CA GLU A 40 9.84 -5.92 -8.53
C GLU A 40 8.41 -6.12 -9.07
N ALA A 41 7.59 -5.07 -9.07
CA ALA A 41 6.24 -5.15 -9.62
C ALA A 41 6.24 -5.48 -11.12
N LEU A 42 7.17 -4.90 -11.89
CA LEU A 42 7.29 -5.09 -13.33
C LEU A 42 7.68 -6.52 -13.73
N GLU A 43 8.36 -7.25 -12.85
CA GLU A 43 8.66 -8.68 -13.03
C GLU A 43 7.39 -9.55 -12.96
N GLN A 44 6.31 -9.03 -12.39
CA GLN A 44 5.05 -9.75 -12.26
C GLN A 44 4.14 -9.51 -13.47
N PRO A 45 3.29 -10.49 -13.85
CA PRO A 45 2.31 -10.31 -14.92
C PRO A 45 1.13 -9.41 -14.51
N ALA A 46 0.94 -9.16 -13.22
CA ALA A 46 -0.15 -8.32 -12.72
C ALA A 46 0.06 -6.85 -13.13
N ARG A 47 -1.04 -6.14 -13.41
CA ARG A 47 -1.06 -4.68 -13.69
C ARG A 47 -2.04 -3.93 -12.77
N ILE A 48 -2.33 -4.55 -11.63
CA ILE A 48 -3.00 -3.92 -10.49
C ILE A 48 -2.01 -3.98 -9.34
N ALA A 49 -1.69 -2.84 -8.75
CA ALA A 49 -0.92 -2.74 -7.53
C ALA A 49 -1.88 -2.37 -6.39
N VAL A 50 -2.03 -3.26 -5.40
CA VAL A 50 -2.83 -3.03 -4.20
C VAL A 50 -1.88 -2.60 -3.08
N ILE A 51 -2.03 -1.36 -2.62
CA ILE A 51 -1.31 -0.84 -1.45
C ILE A 51 -2.20 -1.02 -0.21
N THR A 52 -1.68 -1.73 0.78
CA THR A 52 -2.38 -2.15 2.00
C THR A 52 -1.41 -2.15 3.18
N GLY A 53 -1.87 -2.46 4.39
CA GLY A 53 -1.06 -2.76 5.57
C GLY A 53 -0.23 -1.58 6.13
N GLY A 54 0.10 -1.60 7.42
CA GLY A 54 -0.94 -1.79 8.42
C GLY A 54 -2.07 -0.80 8.08
N GLU A 55 -1.89 0.47 8.39
CA GLU A 55 -2.70 1.55 7.79
C GLU A 55 -1.87 2.30 6.73
N PRO A 56 -2.12 2.10 5.42
CA PRO A 56 -1.30 2.71 4.37
C PRO A 56 -1.41 4.24 4.34
N ALA A 57 -2.53 4.83 4.78
CA ALA A 57 -2.71 6.28 4.81
C ALA A 57 -1.87 6.99 5.90
N MET A 58 -1.12 6.25 6.73
CA MET A 58 -0.07 6.81 7.59
C MET A 58 1.15 7.31 6.79
N HIS A 59 1.27 6.93 5.52
CA HIS A 59 2.43 7.23 4.67
C HIS A 59 2.05 8.23 3.56
N GLU A 60 3.03 9.00 3.08
CA GLU A 60 2.88 9.80 1.86
C GLU A 60 3.06 8.92 0.61
N LEU A 61 1.95 8.59 -0.06
CA LEU A 61 1.88 7.61 -1.16
C LEU A 61 1.93 8.24 -2.56
N GLY A 62 2.05 9.57 -2.65
CA GLY A 62 2.21 10.31 -3.90
C GLY A 62 3.31 9.75 -4.80
N PRO A 63 4.58 9.68 -4.32
CA PRO A 63 5.68 9.16 -5.12
C PRO A 63 5.47 7.74 -5.62
N LEU A 64 4.97 6.84 -4.75
CA LEU A 64 4.74 5.43 -5.08
C LEU A 64 3.65 5.27 -6.14
N THR A 65 2.50 5.91 -5.95
CA THR A 65 1.38 5.82 -6.90
C THR A 65 1.73 6.45 -8.24
N HIS A 66 2.45 7.57 -8.25
CA HIS A 66 2.92 8.19 -9.48
C HIS A 66 3.83 7.25 -10.29
N ALA A 67 4.83 6.65 -9.63
CA ALA A 67 5.79 5.76 -10.29
C ALA A 67 5.12 4.47 -10.80
N LEU A 68 4.24 3.85 -10.00
CA LEU A 68 3.47 2.67 -10.43
C LEU A 68 2.58 2.98 -11.64
N ARG A 69 1.91 4.14 -11.66
CA ARG A 69 1.07 4.54 -12.79
C ARG A 69 1.89 4.82 -14.04
N ALA A 70 3.04 5.48 -13.90
CA ALA A 70 3.98 5.67 -15.01
C ALA A 70 4.46 4.33 -15.60
N ALA A 71 4.57 3.29 -14.77
CA ALA A 71 4.90 1.92 -15.18
C ALA A 71 3.69 1.11 -15.71
N GLY A 72 2.50 1.72 -15.83
CA GLY A 72 1.31 1.09 -16.41
C GLY A 72 0.45 0.28 -15.44
N PHE A 73 0.60 0.47 -14.13
CA PHE A 73 -0.24 -0.16 -13.12
C PHE A 73 -1.50 0.66 -12.81
N ARG A 74 -2.61 -0.03 -12.54
CA ARG A 74 -3.73 0.55 -11.81
C ARG A 74 -3.46 0.43 -10.31
N THR A 75 -3.53 1.56 -9.64
CA THR A 75 -3.28 1.71 -8.19
C THR A 75 -4.58 1.55 -7.40
N HIS A 76 -4.61 0.59 -6.49
CA HIS A 76 -5.73 0.33 -5.58
C HIS A 76 -5.23 0.49 -4.14
N ILE A 77 -6.09 0.95 -3.23
CA ILE A 77 -5.78 1.06 -1.80
C ILE A 77 -6.81 0.32 -0.95
N GLU A 78 -6.35 -0.29 0.15
CA GLU A 78 -7.16 -0.83 1.24
C GLU A 78 -6.82 -0.08 2.54
N THR A 79 -7.77 0.67 3.10
CA THR A 79 -7.55 1.56 4.25
C THR A 79 -8.69 1.49 5.25
N SER A 80 -8.40 1.77 6.52
CA SER A 80 -9.40 2.01 7.57
C SER A 80 -10.07 3.38 7.45
N GLY A 81 -9.47 4.30 6.68
CA GLY A 81 -9.87 5.70 6.56
C GLY A 81 -9.67 6.54 7.81
N ALA A 82 -8.84 6.09 8.75
CA ALA A 82 -8.44 6.86 9.94
C ALA A 82 -7.56 8.08 9.62
N HIS A 83 -6.92 8.12 8.45
CA HIS A 83 -6.02 9.20 8.01
C HIS A 83 -6.40 9.73 6.61
N PRO A 84 -6.03 10.99 6.29
CA PRO A 84 -6.21 11.54 4.95
C PRO A 84 -5.47 10.74 3.87
N LEU A 85 -6.08 10.59 2.69
CA LEU A 85 -5.45 9.91 1.58
C LEU A 85 -4.48 10.83 0.82
N SER A 86 -3.31 10.30 0.52
CA SER A 86 -2.33 10.87 -0.42
C SER A 86 -2.22 9.96 -1.66
N GLY A 87 -1.67 10.50 -2.75
CA GLY A 87 -1.47 9.77 -4.01
C GLY A 87 -2.71 9.68 -4.91
N GLU A 88 -2.60 8.88 -5.98
CA GLU A 88 -3.62 8.80 -7.01
C GLU A 88 -4.17 7.37 -7.18
N TRP A 89 -5.48 7.22 -7.02
CA TRP A 89 -6.14 5.91 -6.88
C TRP A 89 -7.15 5.65 -7.99
N HIS A 90 -7.12 4.44 -8.54
CA HIS A 90 -8.15 3.92 -9.44
C HIS A 90 -9.28 3.23 -8.68
N TRP A 91 -8.99 2.70 -7.50
CA TRP A 91 -9.95 2.02 -6.63
C TRP A 91 -9.59 2.27 -5.17
N ILE A 92 -10.61 2.54 -4.36
CA ILE A 92 -10.49 2.73 -2.91
C ILE A 92 -11.39 1.70 -2.23
N CYS A 93 -10.78 0.83 -1.43
CA CYS A 93 -11.46 -0.07 -0.52
C CYS A 93 -11.37 0.52 0.89
N PHE A 94 -12.53 0.86 1.45
CA PHE A 94 -12.65 1.47 2.78
C PHE A 94 -13.29 0.46 3.74
N SER A 95 -12.60 0.16 4.84
CA SER A 95 -13.06 -0.75 5.89
C SER A 95 -13.12 -0.01 7.23
N PRO A 96 -14.28 0.59 7.60
CA PRO A 96 -14.42 1.37 8.83
C PRO A 96 -14.28 0.55 10.11
#